data_AF-A0A0C9XTD2-F1
#
_entry.id   AF-A0A0C9XTD2-F1
#
_cell.length_a   1.000
_cell.length_b   1.000
_cell.length_c   1.000
_cell.angle_alpha   90.00
_cell.angle_beta   90.00
_cell.angle_gamma   90.00
#
_symmetry.space_group_name_H-M   'P 1'
#
loop_
_entity.id
_entity.type
_entity.pdbx_description
1 polymer ?
#
loop_
_entity_poly.entity_id
_entity_poly.type
_entity_poly.pdbx_seq_one_letter_code
_entity_poly.pdbx_strand_id
1 'polypeptide(L)'
;LSGISAHLFWRDWPLAEPSTFLTPKSLHEWHHQFWDHDIHWCKHALGATELDFQFSIIPHITGIAHFPNGITKLKQVGISNDILLLYIIAGAADPGVVIAICTLMEFQYYSQAITITLITHDRIQASLQDFHNHQDAVIQNGHCCGERMKQALRHWHIPKLKLMQSVAPSIKQVGSILQWSADTTEHAYIEVIKDPASTTNNHSYNTQICWSLNRSEKCQLFDTALALCGSTSEPTSMLQLGQETNDSDSESSERDKDRSMLDGIWTSKRKTIDFFDVAAQLLVSPPDSVPHPPHTFIARSTTIHLNYNPVEACTY
;
A
#
# COMPACT_ATOMS: atom_id res chain seq x y z
N LEU A 1 22.21 4.53 -2.30
CA LEU A 1 23.46 5.13 -1.76
C LEU A 1 23.86 6.34 -2.62
N SER A 2 23.23 7.50 -2.43
CA SER A 2 23.64 8.77 -3.05
C SER A 2 24.40 9.61 -2.01
N GLY A 3 25.73 9.58 -2.10
CA GLY A 3 26.63 10.23 -1.15
C GLY A 3 27.94 9.44 -1.04
N ILE A 4 28.69 9.36 -2.14
CA ILE A 4 29.82 8.45 -2.27
C ILE A 4 31.12 9.22 -2.02
N SER A 5 31.74 8.99 -0.86
CA SER A 5 33.20 9.00 -0.75
C SER A 5 33.74 7.99 -1.77
N ALA A 6 34.80 8.32 -2.50
CA ALA A 6 35.35 7.49 -3.59
C ALA A 6 35.71 6.03 -3.18
N HIS A 7 35.73 5.75 -1.87
CA HIS A 7 35.93 4.44 -1.28
C HIS A 7 34.75 4.09 -0.37
N LEU A 8 34.17 2.90 -0.57
CA LEU A 8 33.19 2.30 0.34
C LEU A 8 33.92 1.92 1.64
N PHE A 9 33.33 2.21 2.80
CA PHE A 9 34.02 1.96 4.09
C PHE A 9 34.34 0.47 4.34
N TRP A 10 33.61 -0.43 3.68
CA TRP A 10 33.76 -1.89 3.78
C TRP A 10 34.59 -2.49 2.65
N ARG A 11 35.21 -1.68 1.76
CA ARG A 11 35.97 -2.19 0.60
C ARG A 11 37.10 -3.14 1.02
N ASP A 12 37.76 -2.81 2.12
CA ASP A 12 38.97 -3.52 2.57
C ASP A 12 38.65 -4.59 3.63
N TRP A 13 37.37 -4.86 3.89
CA TRP A 13 36.97 -5.87 4.86
C TRP A 13 37.05 -7.27 4.21
N PRO A 14 37.92 -8.16 4.70
CA PRO A 14 38.03 -9.50 4.16
C PRO A 14 36.69 -10.23 4.32
N LEU A 15 36.21 -10.85 3.24
CA LEU A 15 34.92 -11.57 3.17
C LEU A 15 33.67 -10.69 3.33
N ALA A 16 33.80 -9.36 3.26
CA ALA A 16 32.63 -8.48 3.26
C ALA A 16 31.88 -8.58 1.94
N GLU A 17 30.83 -9.38 1.95
CA GLU A 17 29.87 -9.50 0.87
C GLU A 17 28.67 -8.59 1.19
N PRO A 18 28.49 -7.44 0.49
CA PRO A 18 27.43 -6.48 0.80
C PRO A 18 26.04 -7.10 0.82
N SER A 19 25.80 -8.11 -0.02
CA SER A 19 24.53 -8.84 -0.05
C SER A 19 24.22 -9.60 1.25
N THR A 20 25.21 -9.81 2.12
CA THR A 20 25.06 -10.50 3.41
C THR A 20 24.71 -9.55 4.55
N PHE A 21 25.22 -8.31 4.54
CA PHE A 21 25.03 -7.38 5.66
C PHE A 21 24.21 -6.12 5.30
N LEU A 22 24.00 -5.85 4.01
CA LEU A 22 23.05 -4.83 3.55
C LEU A 22 21.72 -5.52 3.28
N THR A 23 20.80 -5.42 4.22
CA THR A 23 19.42 -5.85 3.99
C THR A 23 18.77 -4.92 2.96
N PRO A 24 18.24 -5.45 1.84
CA PRO A 24 17.54 -4.64 0.84
C PRO A 24 16.35 -3.92 1.46
N LYS A 25 16.14 -2.64 1.11
CA LYS A 25 14.98 -1.88 1.59
C LYS A 25 13.87 -1.95 0.55
N SER A 26 13.06 -2.99 0.64
CA SER A 26 12.06 -3.37 -0.36
C SER A 26 11.21 -2.23 -0.88
N LEU A 27 10.47 -1.54 0.00
CA LEU A 27 9.42 -0.61 -0.45
C LEU A 27 9.98 0.59 -1.22
N HIS A 28 10.84 1.36 -0.56
CA HIS A 28 11.39 2.58 -1.17
C HIS A 28 12.32 2.27 -2.35
N GLU A 29 13.14 1.21 -2.27
CA GLU A 29 14.09 0.90 -3.35
C GLU A 29 13.38 0.33 -4.58
N TRP A 30 12.36 -0.52 -4.40
CA TRP A 30 11.64 -1.12 -5.53
C TRP A 30 10.66 -0.14 -6.17
N HIS A 31 9.96 0.68 -5.39
CA HIS A 31 9.13 1.75 -5.97
C HIS A 31 9.98 2.71 -6.81
N HIS A 32 11.13 3.15 -6.29
CA HIS A 32 12.03 4.02 -7.05
C HIS A 32 12.66 3.28 -8.24
N GLN A 33 12.92 1.97 -8.15
CA GLN A 33 13.39 1.16 -9.29
C GLN A 33 12.33 1.11 -10.40
N PHE A 34 11.07 0.87 -10.04
CA PHE A 34 9.96 0.77 -10.95
C PHE A 34 9.76 2.06 -11.76
N TRP A 35 9.84 3.21 -11.10
CA TRP A 35 9.75 4.52 -11.77
C TRP A 35 10.98 4.86 -12.60
N ASP A 36 12.19 4.57 -12.10
CA ASP A 36 13.43 4.89 -12.83
C ASP A 36 13.65 4.04 -14.07
N HIS A 37 13.13 2.80 -14.06
CA HIS A 37 13.52 1.79 -15.04
C HIS A 37 12.31 1.12 -15.69
N ASP A 38 11.46 0.43 -14.93
CA ASP A 38 10.42 -0.44 -15.47
C ASP A 38 9.41 0.37 -16.31
N ILE A 39 8.92 1.50 -15.79
CA ILE A 39 8.06 2.43 -16.53
C ILE A 39 8.79 3.02 -17.74
N HIS A 40 10.07 3.34 -17.62
CA HIS A 40 10.85 3.86 -18.73
C HIS A 40 10.99 2.83 -19.86
N TRP A 41 11.22 1.56 -19.53
CA TRP A 41 11.25 0.48 -20.52
C TRP A 41 9.89 0.31 -21.20
N CYS A 42 8.79 0.34 -20.45
CA CYS A 42 7.43 0.29 -20.99
C CYS A 42 7.14 1.48 -21.91
N LYS A 43 7.55 2.69 -21.50
CA LYS A 43 7.41 3.92 -22.28
C LYS A 43 8.19 3.85 -23.59
N HIS A 44 9.35 3.20 -23.60
CA HIS A 44 10.13 2.96 -24.82
C HIS A 44 9.54 1.85 -25.69
N ALA A 45 8.89 0.85 -25.10
CA ALA A 45 8.26 -0.25 -25.81
C ALA A 45 6.97 0.16 -26.52
N LEU A 46 6.06 0.86 -25.83
CA LEU A 46 4.77 1.29 -26.41
C LEU A 46 4.82 2.68 -27.05
N GLY A 47 5.72 3.54 -26.58
CA GLY A 47 5.69 4.97 -26.86
C GLY A 47 4.89 5.75 -25.81
N ALA A 48 5.37 6.94 -25.47
CA ALA A 48 4.79 7.77 -24.41
C ALA A 48 3.32 8.13 -24.64
N THR A 49 2.96 8.45 -25.89
CA THR A 49 1.59 8.84 -26.26
C THR A 49 0.61 7.69 -26.13
N GLU A 50 1.02 6.49 -26.56
CA GLU A 50 0.18 5.29 -26.47
C GLU A 50 0.02 4.87 -25.00
N LEU A 51 1.10 4.89 -24.22
CA LEU A 51 1.05 4.60 -22.80
C LEU A 51 0.06 5.53 -22.07
N ASP A 52 0.15 6.85 -22.30
CA ASP A 52 -0.76 7.82 -21.70
C ASP A 52 -2.21 7.63 -22.16
N PHE A 53 -2.43 7.32 -23.44
CA PHE A 53 -3.76 7.04 -23.98
C PHE A 53 -4.38 5.81 -23.31
N GLN A 54 -3.64 4.71 -23.20
CA GLN A 54 -4.10 3.49 -22.55
C GLN A 54 -4.46 3.72 -21.08
N PHE A 55 -3.64 4.48 -20.34
CA PHE A 55 -3.97 4.86 -18.96
C PHE A 55 -5.21 5.77 -18.87
N SER A 56 -5.46 6.62 -19.87
CA SER A 56 -6.62 7.52 -19.89
C SER A 56 -7.96 6.83 -20.14
N ILE A 57 -7.94 5.66 -20.79
CA ILE A 57 -9.15 4.88 -21.09
C ILE A 57 -9.44 3.80 -20.05
N ILE A 58 -8.58 3.61 -19.06
CA ILE A 58 -8.83 2.66 -17.96
C ILE A 58 -10.09 3.09 -17.20
N PRO A 59 -11.10 2.21 -17.10
CA PRO A 59 -12.30 2.52 -16.32
C PRO A 59 -11.94 2.89 -14.88
N HIS A 60 -12.74 3.76 -14.28
CA HIS A 60 -12.54 4.12 -12.88
C HIS A 60 -12.71 2.88 -11.98
N ILE A 61 -11.63 2.42 -11.36
CA ILE A 61 -11.62 1.30 -10.42
C ILE A 61 -11.47 1.87 -9.00
N THR A 62 -12.40 1.51 -8.11
CA THR A 62 -12.35 1.92 -6.70
C THR A 62 -11.03 1.49 -6.06
N GLY A 63 -10.30 2.44 -5.47
CA GLY A 63 -9.01 2.17 -4.81
C GLY A 63 -7.79 2.23 -5.74
N ILE A 64 -7.98 2.49 -7.03
CA ILE A 64 -6.90 2.75 -7.99
C ILE A 64 -7.04 4.17 -8.50
N ALA A 65 -5.92 4.87 -8.65
CA ALA A 65 -5.94 6.24 -9.15
C ALA A 65 -6.26 6.25 -10.66
N HIS A 66 -7.12 7.18 -11.07
CA HIS A 66 -7.48 7.38 -12.47
C HIS A 66 -6.60 8.46 -13.10
N PHE A 67 -6.07 8.19 -14.31
CA PHE A 67 -5.12 9.07 -15.00
C PHE A 67 -5.65 9.58 -16.33
N PRO A 68 -6.55 10.58 -16.33
CA PRO A 68 -7.17 11.08 -17.57
C PRO A 68 -6.16 11.71 -18.54
N ASN A 69 -5.01 12.14 -18.03
CA ASN A 69 -3.92 12.74 -18.81
C ASN A 69 -2.71 11.80 -18.95
N GLY A 70 -2.87 10.52 -18.63
CA GLY A 70 -1.79 9.53 -18.58
C GLY A 70 -0.84 9.70 -17.40
N ILE A 71 0.26 8.95 -17.43
CA ILE A 71 1.23 8.84 -16.33
C ILE A 71 2.61 9.40 -16.67
N THR A 72 2.93 9.63 -17.95
CA THR A 72 4.32 9.91 -18.36
C THR A 72 4.87 11.26 -17.88
N LYS A 73 3.99 12.17 -17.48
CA LYS A 73 4.33 13.50 -16.91
C LYS A 73 4.41 13.50 -15.39
N LEU A 74 3.97 12.43 -14.74
CA LEU A 74 3.98 12.31 -13.29
C LEU A 74 5.40 11.99 -12.84
N LYS A 75 5.85 12.66 -11.78
CA LYS A 75 7.16 12.36 -11.20
C LYS A 75 7.14 11.02 -10.47
N GLN A 76 6.08 10.76 -9.71
CA GLN A 76 5.84 9.54 -8.96
C GLN A 76 4.33 9.37 -8.77
N VAL A 77 3.90 8.12 -8.69
CA VAL A 77 2.51 7.74 -8.41
C VAL A 77 2.53 6.59 -7.41
N GLY A 78 1.48 6.45 -6.60
CA GLY A 78 1.36 5.36 -5.62
C GLY A 78 1.40 3.97 -6.25
N ILE A 79 1.77 2.98 -5.41
CA ILE A 79 2.04 1.56 -5.73
C ILE A 79 0.84 0.83 -6.37
N SER A 80 -0.38 1.32 -6.16
CA SER A 80 -1.62 0.65 -6.64
C SER A 80 -1.75 0.53 -8.16
N ASN A 81 -0.91 1.23 -8.92
CA ASN A 81 -1.03 1.34 -10.37
C ASN A 81 -0.08 0.41 -11.14
N ASP A 82 0.81 -0.29 -10.44
CA ASP A 82 1.83 -1.14 -11.07
C ASP A 82 1.17 -2.30 -11.83
N ILE A 83 0.11 -2.89 -11.28
CA ILE A 83 -0.68 -3.96 -11.93
C ILE A 83 -1.33 -3.49 -13.24
N LEU A 84 -1.74 -2.22 -13.34
CA LEU A 84 -2.32 -1.68 -14.57
C LEU A 84 -1.29 -1.64 -15.70
N LEU A 85 -0.02 -1.39 -15.38
CA LEU A 85 1.05 -1.35 -16.37
C LEU A 85 1.19 -2.70 -17.07
N LEU A 86 1.12 -3.81 -16.33
CA LEU A 86 1.19 -5.16 -16.89
C LEU A 86 0.06 -5.42 -17.90
N TYR A 87 -1.16 -5.00 -17.58
CA TYR A 87 -2.30 -5.13 -18.48
C TYR A 87 -2.09 -4.34 -19.79
N ILE A 88 -1.59 -3.11 -19.68
CA ILE A 88 -1.35 -2.24 -20.84
C ILE A 88 -0.28 -2.83 -21.77
N ILE A 89 0.83 -3.33 -21.22
CA ILE A 89 1.93 -3.83 -22.05
C ILE A 89 1.63 -5.18 -22.70
N ALA A 90 0.79 -6.02 -22.08
CA ALA A 90 0.53 -7.38 -22.54
C ALA A 90 -0.09 -7.45 -23.95
N GLY A 91 -0.79 -6.41 -24.40
CA GLY A 91 -1.41 -6.35 -25.72
C GLY A 91 -0.59 -5.61 -26.79
N ALA A 92 0.53 -4.98 -26.42
CA ALA A 92 1.20 -3.99 -27.28
C ALA A 92 2.72 -4.16 -27.39
N ALA A 93 3.39 -4.70 -26.37
CA ALA A 93 4.84 -4.86 -26.34
C ALA A 93 5.28 -6.25 -26.84
N ASP A 94 6.56 -6.37 -27.17
CA ASP A 94 7.19 -7.66 -27.49
C ASP A 94 6.99 -8.68 -26.35
N PRO A 95 6.63 -9.95 -26.63
CA PRO A 95 6.38 -10.94 -25.58
C PRO A 95 7.54 -11.12 -24.60
N GLY A 96 8.80 -11.05 -25.06
CA GLY A 96 9.96 -11.16 -24.18
C GLY A 96 10.08 -9.99 -23.21
N VAL A 97 9.75 -8.78 -23.66
CA VAL A 97 9.70 -7.57 -22.83
C VAL A 97 8.58 -7.68 -21.79
N VAL A 98 7.40 -8.15 -22.19
CA VAL A 98 6.27 -8.38 -21.28
C VAL A 98 6.65 -9.39 -20.19
N ILE A 99 7.26 -10.51 -20.56
CA ILE A 99 7.70 -11.54 -19.60
C ILE A 99 8.75 -10.97 -18.64
N ALA A 100 9.72 -10.21 -19.13
CA ALA A 100 10.74 -9.60 -18.28
C ALA A 100 10.11 -8.65 -17.24
N ILE A 101 9.20 -7.77 -17.65
CA ILE A 101 8.54 -6.84 -16.72
C ILE A 101 7.63 -7.61 -15.74
N CYS A 102 6.87 -8.58 -16.23
CA CYS A 102 5.98 -9.42 -15.41
C CYS A 102 6.75 -10.15 -14.31
N THR A 103 7.81 -10.85 -14.67
CA THR A 103 8.65 -11.63 -13.72
C THR A 103 9.37 -10.73 -12.71
N LEU A 104 9.78 -9.53 -13.12
CA LEU A 104 10.35 -8.54 -12.21
C LEU A 104 9.31 -8.01 -11.21
N MET A 105 8.09 -7.73 -11.66
CA MET A 105 6.99 -7.33 -10.78
C MET A 105 6.56 -8.46 -9.83
N GLU A 106 6.52 -9.70 -10.30
CA GLU A 106 6.27 -10.87 -9.46
C GLU A 106 7.32 -11.01 -8.35
N PHE A 107 8.60 -10.83 -8.70
CA PHE A 107 9.68 -10.78 -7.73
C PHE A 107 9.45 -9.71 -6.67
N GLN A 108 9.15 -8.48 -7.08
CA GLN A 108 8.88 -7.35 -6.17
C GLN A 108 7.69 -7.68 -5.26
N TYR A 109 6.61 -8.22 -5.83
CA TYR A 109 5.40 -8.60 -5.10
C TYR A 109 5.67 -9.68 -4.03
N TYR A 110 6.30 -10.80 -4.40
CA TYR A 110 6.58 -11.87 -3.44
C TYR A 110 7.56 -11.44 -2.35
N SER A 111 8.51 -10.59 -2.70
CA SER A 111 9.51 -10.11 -1.76
C SER A 111 8.94 -9.09 -0.74
N GLN A 112 7.73 -8.57 -0.97
CA GLN A 112 6.94 -7.76 -0.04
C GLN A 112 6.00 -8.58 0.85
N ALA A 113 5.98 -9.91 0.74
CA ALA A 113 5.08 -10.73 1.55
C ALA A 113 5.41 -10.62 3.06
N ILE A 114 4.36 -10.41 3.88
CA ILE A 114 4.47 -10.35 5.34
C ILE A 114 5.08 -11.64 5.89
N THR A 115 4.63 -12.78 5.37
CA THR A 115 5.12 -14.11 5.75
C THR A 115 5.83 -14.74 4.57
N ILE A 116 7.11 -15.06 4.76
CA ILE A 116 7.91 -15.78 3.76
C ILE A 116 7.95 -17.26 4.13
N THR A 117 7.23 -18.08 3.36
CA THR A 117 7.32 -19.54 3.43
C THR A 117 8.42 -20.06 2.50
N LEU A 118 8.77 -21.35 2.60
CA LEU A 118 9.68 -21.98 1.62
C LEU A 118 9.15 -21.83 0.18
N ILE A 119 7.85 -21.98 -0.01
CA ILE A 119 7.21 -21.80 -1.33
C ILE A 119 7.37 -20.35 -1.82
N THR A 120 7.17 -19.36 -0.95
CA THR A 120 7.36 -17.95 -1.29
C THR A 120 8.83 -17.66 -1.62
N HIS A 121 9.75 -18.22 -0.84
CA HIS A 121 11.20 -18.10 -1.08
C HIS A 121 11.60 -18.67 -2.45
N ASP A 122 11.12 -19.85 -2.79
CA ASP A 122 11.36 -20.48 -4.11
C ASP A 122 10.79 -19.62 -5.24
N ARG A 123 9.60 -19.03 -5.06
CA ARG A 123 8.98 -18.13 -6.04
C ARG A 123 9.78 -16.83 -6.23
N ILE A 124 10.35 -16.27 -5.16
CA ILE A 124 11.24 -15.10 -5.25
C ILE A 124 12.47 -15.46 -6.08
N GLN A 125 13.09 -16.62 -5.85
CA GLN A 125 14.26 -17.04 -6.62
C GLN A 125 13.91 -17.32 -8.09
N ALA A 126 12.78 -18.01 -8.34
CA ALA A 126 12.32 -18.35 -9.69
C ALA A 126 11.99 -17.10 -10.50
N SER A 127 11.20 -16.17 -9.95
CA SER A 127 10.83 -14.92 -10.63
C SER A 127 12.04 -14.06 -11.01
N LEU A 128 13.04 -13.95 -10.13
CA LEU A 128 14.28 -13.24 -10.45
C LEU A 128 15.10 -13.95 -11.55
N GLN A 129 15.13 -15.28 -11.52
CA GLN A 129 15.79 -16.06 -12.55
C GLN A 129 15.08 -15.93 -13.91
N ASP A 130 13.75 -15.96 -13.92
CA ASP A 130 12.95 -15.79 -15.13
C ASP A 130 13.10 -14.38 -15.71
N PHE A 131 13.20 -13.36 -14.86
CA PHE A 131 13.59 -12.03 -15.30
C PHE A 131 14.96 -12.06 -16.00
N HIS A 132 15.97 -12.67 -15.38
CA HIS A 132 17.31 -12.76 -15.99
C HIS A 132 17.33 -13.54 -17.31
N ASN A 133 16.44 -14.50 -17.49
CA ASN A 133 16.30 -15.26 -18.74
C ASN A 133 15.69 -14.42 -19.88
N HIS A 134 14.90 -13.39 -19.56
CA HIS A 134 14.16 -12.58 -20.55
C HIS A 134 14.63 -11.13 -20.66
N GLN A 135 15.47 -10.66 -19.73
CA GLN A 135 15.97 -9.27 -19.70
C GLN A 135 16.65 -8.87 -21.01
N ASP A 136 17.28 -9.79 -21.74
CA ASP A 136 17.94 -9.50 -23.01
C ASP A 136 16.97 -9.00 -24.08
N ALA A 137 15.68 -9.36 -24.03
CA ALA A 137 14.66 -8.83 -24.93
C ALA A 137 14.52 -7.30 -24.80
N VAL A 138 14.65 -6.77 -23.57
CA VAL A 138 14.60 -5.31 -23.30
C VAL A 138 15.79 -4.59 -23.95
N ILE A 139 16.97 -5.23 -24.00
CA ILE A 139 18.17 -4.67 -24.66
C ILE A 139 18.07 -4.80 -26.17
N GLN A 140 17.69 -5.98 -26.68
CA GLN A 140 17.62 -6.26 -28.11
C GLN A 140 16.65 -5.32 -28.82
N ASN A 141 15.54 -4.98 -28.16
CA ASN A 141 14.57 -4.00 -28.64
C ASN A 141 14.97 -2.54 -28.38
N GLY A 142 16.14 -2.29 -27.76
CA GLY A 142 16.68 -0.96 -27.52
C GLY A 142 15.95 -0.15 -26.44
N HIS A 143 15.13 -0.80 -25.60
CA HIS A 143 14.31 -0.12 -24.59
C HIS A 143 15.10 0.24 -23.33
N CYS A 144 16.23 -0.44 -23.07
CA CYS A 144 17.13 -0.10 -21.99
C CYS A 144 17.91 1.19 -22.33
N CYS A 145 17.37 2.37 -21.98
CA CYS A 145 18.02 3.65 -22.20
C CYS A 145 18.53 4.26 -20.89
N GLY A 146 19.78 4.74 -20.88
CA GLY A 146 20.29 5.52 -19.76
C GLY A 146 19.78 6.96 -19.81
N GLU A 147 19.24 7.46 -18.69
CA GLU A 147 18.64 8.81 -18.57
C GLU A 147 19.54 9.93 -19.13
N ARG A 148 20.86 9.84 -18.89
CA ARG A 148 21.84 10.85 -19.33
C ARG A 148 22.28 10.74 -20.78
N MET A 149 22.33 9.53 -21.33
CA MET A 149 22.93 9.30 -22.64
C MET A 149 21.89 9.11 -23.75
N LYS A 150 20.60 8.89 -23.41
CA LYS A 150 19.48 8.62 -24.35
C LYS A 150 19.78 7.56 -25.42
N GLN A 151 20.84 6.78 -25.20
CA GLN A 151 21.29 5.71 -26.08
C GLN A 151 20.97 4.38 -25.43
N ALA A 152 20.65 3.38 -26.26
CA ALA A 152 20.42 2.03 -25.80
C ALA A 152 21.69 1.49 -25.11
N LEU A 153 21.58 1.20 -23.82
CA LEU A 153 22.60 0.55 -23.02
C LEU A 153 22.61 -0.94 -23.37
N ARG A 154 23.79 -1.45 -23.74
CA ARG A 154 24.01 -2.88 -24.02
C ARG A 154 24.41 -3.68 -22.77
N HIS A 155 24.11 -3.17 -21.57
CA HIS A 155 24.56 -3.77 -20.32
C HIS A 155 23.54 -3.60 -19.18
N TRP A 156 23.60 -4.51 -18.20
CA TRP A 156 22.73 -4.55 -17.02
C TRP A 156 23.41 -4.04 -15.73
N HIS A 157 24.27 -3.03 -15.83
CA HIS A 157 24.92 -2.40 -14.67
C HIS A 157 23.98 -1.43 -13.93
N ILE A 158 22.82 -1.92 -13.48
CA ILE A 158 21.89 -1.19 -12.64
C ILE A 158 22.12 -1.65 -11.19
N PRO A 159 22.70 -0.80 -10.31
CA PRO A 159 23.05 -1.21 -8.95
C PRO A 159 21.87 -1.79 -8.16
N LYS A 160 20.66 -1.26 -8.37
CA LYS A 160 19.42 -1.72 -7.74
C LYS A 160 19.05 -3.14 -8.17
N LEU A 161 19.14 -3.48 -9.46
CA LEU A 161 18.93 -4.86 -9.94
C LEU A 161 19.98 -5.82 -9.38
N LYS A 162 21.24 -5.38 -9.30
CA LYS A 162 22.29 -6.20 -8.66
C LYS A 162 21.98 -6.46 -7.19
N LEU A 163 21.44 -5.46 -6.48
CA LEU A 163 21.01 -5.62 -5.09
C LEU A 163 19.86 -6.63 -4.95
N MET A 164 18.97 -6.75 -5.94
CA MET A 164 17.87 -7.73 -5.90
C MET A 164 18.37 -9.19 -5.78
N GLN A 165 19.56 -9.50 -6.28
CA GLN A 165 20.17 -10.84 -6.14
C GLN A 165 20.44 -11.22 -4.68
N SER A 166 20.52 -10.23 -3.78
CA SER A 166 20.72 -10.46 -2.34
C SER A 166 19.45 -10.79 -1.57
N VAL A 167 18.26 -10.57 -2.16
CA VAL A 167 16.96 -10.75 -1.50
C VAL A 167 16.78 -12.19 -1.03
N ALA A 168 16.84 -13.17 -1.94
CA ALA A 168 16.64 -14.58 -1.58
C ALA A 168 17.69 -15.10 -0.56
N PRO A 169 18.99 -14.79 -0.67
CA PRO A 169 19.97 -15.11 0.37
C PRO A 169 19.67 -14.45 1.72
N SER A 170 19.29 -13.17 1.73
CA SER A 170 19.08 -12.39 2.96
C SER A 170 17.90 -12.89 3.78
N ILE A 171 16.85 -13.41 3.14
CA ILE A 171 15.65 -13.94 3.82
C ILE A 171 16.01 -15.00 4.86
N LYS A 172 17.02 -15.84 4.58
CA LYS A 172 17.47 -16.88 5.52
C LYS A 172 18.12 -16.31 6.79
N GLN A 173 18.65 -15.09 6.72
CA GLN A 173 19.39 -14.45 7.80
C GLN A 173 18.51 -13.50 8.61
N VAL A 174 17.64 -12.73 7.93
CA VAL A 174 16.87 -11.64 8.56
C VAL A 174 15.36 -11.83 8.51
N GLY A 175 14.87 -12.92 7.91
CA GLY A 175 13.44 -13.19 7.75
C GLY A 175 12.79 -12.37 6.64
N SER A 176 11.55 -11.90 6.86
CA SER A 176 10.86 -11.08 5.87
C SER A 176 11.56 -9.72 5.69
N ILE A 177 11.80 -9.35 4.44
CA ILE A 177 12.43 -8.08 4.08
C ILE A 177 11.52 -6.90 4.42
N LEU A 178 10.20 -7.11 4.41
CA LEU A 178 9.22 -6.08 4.75
C LEU A 178 9.44 -5.50 6.17
N GLN A 179 9.93 -6.31 7.11
CA GLN A 179 10.24 -5.85 8.47
C GLN A 179 11.31 -4.75 8.51
N TRP A 180 12.17 -4.68 7.48
CA TRP A 180 13.25 -3.71 7.34
C TRP A 180 12.85 -2.51 6.47
N SER A 181 11.57 -2.40 6.13
CA SER A 181 11.04 -1.25 5.40
C SER A 181 11.21 0.04 6.21
N ALA A 182 11.58 1.11 5.52
CA ALA A 182 11.60 2.45 6.12
C ALA A 182 10.20 3.06 6.21
N ASP A 183 9.18 2.41 5.63
CA ASP A 183 7.83 2.95 5.48
C ASP A 183 7.22 3.43 6.79
N THR A 184 7.30 2.61 7.86
CA THR A 184 6.81 3.00 9.19
C THR A 184 7.50 4.25 9.71
N THR A 185 8.81 4.36 9.50
CA THR A 185 9.59 5.52 9.96
C THR A 185 9.36 6.76 9.08
N GLU A 186 9.12 6.58 7.78
CA GLU A 186 8.77 7.65 6.86
C GLU A 186 7.37 8.19 7.15
N HIS A 187 6.38 7.32 7.37
CA HIS A 187 5.04 7.70 7.80
C HIS A 187 5.08 8.43 9.15
N ALA A 188 5.82 7.90 10.13
CA ALA A 188 6.01 8.58 11.41
C ALA A 188 6.69 9.95 11.23
N TYR A 189 7.67 10.07 10.33
CA TYR A 189 8.28 11.37 10.04
C TYR A 189 7.30 12.36 9.39
N ILE A 190 6.43 11.89 8.50
CA ILE A 190 5.37 12.73 7.91
C ILE A 190 4.42 13.22 9.03
N GLU A 191 3.86 12.30 9.80
CA GLU A 191 2.86 12.60 10.83
C GLU A 191 3.43 13.41 12.01
N VAL A 192 4.66 13.09 12.45
CA VAL A 192 5.25 13.68 13.66
C VAL A 192 6.02 14.95 13.34
N ILE A 193 6.57 15.10 12.13
CA ILE A 193 7.44 16.22 11.77
C ILE A 193 6.82 17.08 10.67
N LYS A 194 6.54 16.53 9.48
CA LYS A 194 6.13 17.34 8.33
C LYS A 194 4.75 17.97 8.52
N ASP A 195 3.76 17.19 8.93
CA ASP A 195 2.38 17.65 9.05
C ASP A 195 2.26 18.75 10.11
N PRO A 196 2.77 18.58 11.36
CA PRO A 196 2.76 19.63 12.36
C PRO A 196 3.45 20.88 11.84
N ALA A 197 4.62 20.73 11.23
CA ALA A 197 5.36 21.89 10.81
C ALA A 197 4.73 22.64 9.63
N SER A 198 4.04 21.95 8.72
CA SER A 198 3.27 22.57 7.64
C SER A 198 2.14 23.49 8.13
N THR A 199 1.64 23.24 9.35
CA THR A 199 0.59 24.04 10.00
C THR A 199 1.13 25.22 10.82
N THR A 200 2.45 25.39 10.85
CA THR A 200 3.13 26.40 11.69
C THR A 200 3.70 27.55 10.86
N ASN A 201 4.24 28.58 11.52
CA ASN A 201 4.80 29.75 10.84
C ASN A 201 6.25 29.52 10.32
N ASN A 202 6.72 28.27 10.30
CA ASN A 202 8.06 27.84 9.85
C ASN A 202 9.24 28.48 10.60
N HIS A 203 9.02 29.11 11.76
CA HIS A 203 10.10 29.61 12.64
C HIS A 203 10.25 28.72 13.87
N SER A 204 11.48 28.48 14.33
CA SER A 204 11.72 27.65 15.54
C SER A 204 11.02 26.27 15.48
N TYR A 205 11.21 25.58 14.35
CA TYR A 205 10.54 24.33 13.94
C TYR A 205 10.34 23.33 15.07
N ASN A 206 11.40 23.02 15.82
CA ASN A 206 11.37 22.00 16.87
C ASN A 206 10.37 22.32 17.98
N THR A 207 10.36 23.56 18.48
CA THR A 207 9.46 23.96 19.56
C THR A 207 8.00 23.92 19.12
N GLN A 208 7.73 24.36 17.88
CA GLN A 208 6.37 24.41 17.34
C GLN A 208 5.82 23.02 17.05
N ILE A 209 6.65 22.11 16.51
CA ILE A 209 6.30 20.70 16.36
C ILE A 209 5.95 20.10 17.73
N CYS A 210 6.81 20.28 18.74
CA CYS A 210 6.55 19.74 20.08
C CYS A 210 5.22 20.25 20.68
N TRP A 211 4.89 21.54 20.50
CA TRP A 211 3.63 22.08 20.99
C TRP A 211 2.42 21.54 20.23
N SER A 212 2.53 21.40 18.91
CA SER A 212 1.47 20.82 18.08
C SER A 212 1.19 19.37 18.48
N LEU A 213 2.23 18.57 18.66
CA LEU A 213 2.12 17.17 19.11
C LEU A 213 1.49 17.08 20.50
N ASN A 214 1.97 17.86 21.46
CA ASN A 214 1.41 17.90 22.83
C ASN A 214 -0.05 18.34 22.85
N ARG A 215 -0.45 19.26 21.95
CA ARG A 215 -1.86 19.65 21.81
C ARG A 215 -2.68 18.49 21.23
N SER A 216 -2.20 17.85 20.16
CA SER A 216 -2.87 16.71 19.52
C SER A 216 -3.09 15.56 20.51
N GLU A 217 -2.05 15.19 21.25
CA GLU A 217 -2.10 14.15 22.28
C GLU A 217 -3.12 14.48 23.37
N LYS A 218 -3.14 15.71 23.88
CA LYS A 218 -4.14 16.13 24.89
C LYS A 218 -5.57 16.09 24.36
N CYS A 219 -5.79 16.49 23.10
CA CYS A 219 -7.09 16.37 22.46
C CYS A 219 -7.52 14.91 22.32
N GLN A 220 -6.63 14.03 21.85
CA GLN A 220 -6.90 12.60 21.73
C GLN A 220 -7.21 11.97 23.09
N LEU A 221 -6.41 12.25 24.13
CA LEU A 221 -6.66 11.75 25.49
C LEU A 221 -8.02 12.22 26.04
N PHE A 222 -8.40 13.47 25.77
CA PHE A 222 -9.72 13.99 26.15
C PHE A 222 -10.86 13.29 25.40
N ASP A 223 -10.72 13.09 24.09
CA ASP A 223 -11.70 12.37 23.27
C ASP A 223 -11.84 10.90 23.73
N THR A 224 -10.73 10.25 24.06
CA THR A 224 -10.72 8.90 24.64
C THR A 224 -11.43 8.88 26.00
N ALA A 225 -11.17 9.85 26.87
CA ALA A 225 -11.85 9.96 28.16
C ALA A 225 -13.37 10.16 28.00
N LEU A 226 -13.80 11.01 27.08
CA LEU A 226 -15.22 11.22 26.77
C LEU A 226 -15.88 9.93 26.24
N ALA A 227 -15.21 9.19 25.37
CA ALA A 227 -15.70 7.91 24.85
C ALA A 227 -15.88 6.87 25.97
N LEU A 228 -14.91 6.78 26.88
CA LEU A 228 -15.00 5.89 28.05
C LEU A 228 -16.15 6.29 28.98
N CYS A 229 -16.29 7.57 29.33
CA CYS A 229 -17.39 8.05 30.18
C CYS A 229 -18.77 7.86 29.53
N GLY A 230 -18.89 8.04 28.21
CA GLY A 230 -20.14 7.81 27.48
C GLY A 230 -20.56 6.34 27.44
N SER A 231 -19.61 5.40 27.55
CA SER A 231 -19.89 3.96 27.63
C SER A 231 -20.28 3.49 29.05
N THR A 232 -20.05 4.31 30.07
CA THR A 232 -20.40 4.01 31.47
C THR A 232 -21.79 4.49 31.90
N SER A 233 -22.60 5.07 30.99
CA SER A 233 -23.95 5.58 31.31
C SER A 233 -25.09 4.59 31.04
N GLU A 234 -24.92 3.31 31.39
CA GLU A 234 -26.08 2.49 31.75
C GLU A 234 -26.31 2.69 33.26
N PRO A 235 -27.48 3.17 33.70
CA PRO A 235 -27.69 3.58 35.07
C PRO A 235 -27.61 2.35 35.98
N THR A 236 -26.51 2.25 36.73
CA THR A 236 -26.44 1.36 37.88
C THR A 236 -27.42 1.91 38.90
N SER A 237 -28.63 1.34 38.93
CA SER A 237 -29.66 1.63 39.92
C SER A 237 -29.02 1.63 41.31
N MET A 238 -29.13 2.78 41.98
CA MET A 238 -28.87 2.92 43.40
C MET A 238 -29.63 1.82 44.16
N LEU A 239 -28.91 0.88 44.78
CA LEU A 239 -29.47 0.06 45.84
C LEU A 239 -28.74 0.33 47.15
N GLN A 240 -29.59 0.54 48.13
CA GLN A 240 -29.34 1.12 49.44
C GLN A 240 -28.62 0.15 50.36
N LEU A 241 -27.87 0.76 51.29
CA LEU A 241 -27.21 0.23 52.46
C LEU A 241 -27.92 -0.95 53.15
N GLY A 242 -27.16 -2.03 53.40
CA GLY A 242 -27.36 -2.93 54.55
C GLY A 242 -27.44 -4.43 54.27
N GLN A 243 -26.31 -5.14 54.39
CA GLN A 243 -26.09 -6.26 55.32
C GLN A 243 -24.80 -7.02 54.96
N GLU A 244 -23.94 -7.17 55.96
CA GLU A 244 -22.80 -8.08 55.95
C GLU A 244 -23.28 -9.53 55.77
N THR A 245 -22.62 -10.30 54.90
CA THR A 245 -21.79 -11.46 55.30
C THR A 245 -21.32 -12.30 54.11
N ASN A 246 -20.04 -12.67 54.22
CA ASN A 246 -19.35 -13.88 53.74
C ASN A 246 -18.78 -13.96 52.32
N ASP A 247 -17.45 -14.09 52.34
CA ASP A 247 -16.50 -14.48 51.30
C ASP A 247 -16.95 -15.64 50.39
N SER A 248 -16.77 -15.43 49.09
CA SER A 248 -16.32 -16.48 48.17
C SER A 248 -15.64 -15.85 46.97
N ASP A 249 -14.35 -16.17 46.84
CA ASP A 249 -13.49 -15.86 45.70
C ASP A 249 -14.11 -16.33 44.38
N SER A 250 -14.15 -15.44 43.39
CA SER A 250 -14.36 -15.77 41.97
C SER A 250 -13.75 -14.68 41.09
N GLU A 251 -12.41 -14.62 41.05
CA GLU A 251 -11.68 -13.88 40.03
C GLU A 251 -11.74 -14.62 38.68
N SER A 252 -12.59 -14.20 37.73
CA SER A 252 -12.37 -14.53 36.30
C SER A 252 -13.17 -13.74 35.24
N SER A 253 -13.86 -12.63 35.53
CA SER A 253 -14.69 -11.95 34.49
C SER A 253 -14.28 -10.53 34.06
N GLU A 254 -13.28 -9.90 34.68
CA GLU A 254 -12.91 -8.52 34.33
C GLU A 254 -12.10 -8.41 33.03
N ARG A 255 -11.23 -9.40 32.73
CA ARG A 255 -10.35 -9.35 31.55
C ARG A 255 -11.07 -9.42 30.21
N ASP A 256 -12.24 -10.07 30.13
CA ASP A 256 -13.01 -10.19 28.88
C ASP A 256 -13.85 -8.93 28.59
N LYS A 257 -14.24 -8.17 29.63
CA LYS A 257 -14.89 -6.87 29.46
C LYS A 257 -13.92 -5.82 28.95
N ASP A 258 -12.72 -5.76 29.52
CA ASP A 258 -11.69 -4.81 29.06
C ASP A 258 -11.27 -5.06 27.62
N ARG A 259 -11.18 -6.33 27.20
CA ARG A 259 -10.84 -6.69 25.81
C ARG A 259 -11.92 -6.27 24.81
N SER A 260 -13.20 -6.44 25.16
CA SER A 260 -14.32 -6.02 24.31
C SER A 260 -14.52 -4.50 24.28
N MET A 261 -14.19 -3.79 25.38
CA MET A 261 -14.17 -2.32 25.42
C MET A 261 -13.07 -1.72 24.54
N LEU A 262 -11.87 -2.32 24.51
CA LEU A 262 -10.77 -1.85 23.67
C LEU A 262 -11.03 -2.06 22.17
N ASP A 263 -11.73 -3.15 21.81
CA ASP A 263 -12.09 -3.46 20.43
C ASP A 263 -13.06 -2.40 19.84
N GLY A 264 -13.98 -1.87 20.65
CA GLY A 264 -14.90 -0.79 20.25
C GLY A 264 -14.23 0.60 20.09
N ILE A 265 -13.05 0.81 20.69
CA ILE A 265 -12.29 2.07 20.60
C ILE A 265 -11.43 2.11 19.33
N TRP A 266 -10.87 0.97 18.93
CA TRP A 266 -10.00 0.87 17.74
C TRP A 266 -10.71 0.42 16.46
N THR A 267 -11.93 -0.10 16.53
CA THR A 267 -12.71 -0.41 15.33
C THR A 267 -13.29 0.86 14.71
N SER A 268 -13.09 1.03 13.40
CA SER A 268 -13.63 2.15 12.64
C SER A 268 -15.14 2.25 12.84
N LYS A 269 -15.65 3.43 13.24
CA LYS A 269 -17.09 3.75 13.39
C LYS A 269 -17.88 3.72 12.06
N ARG A 270 -17.49 2.92 11.08
CA ARG A 270 -18.32 2.65 9.90
C ARG A 270 -19.40 1.68 10.34
N LYS A 271 -20.62 2.19 10.50
CA LYS A 271 -21.82 1.38 10.62
C LYS A 271 -21.81 0.38 9.45
N THR A 272 -21.63 -0.91 9.73
CA THR A 272 -21.71 -1.95 8.71
C THR A 272 -23.11 -1.89 8.12
N ILE A 273 -23.22 -1.44 6.88
CA ILE A 273 -24.50 -1.38 6.16
C ILE A 273 -24.77 -2.81 5.67
N ASP A 274 -25.84 -3.42 6.16
CA ASP A 274 -26.31 -4.68 5.61
C ASP A 274 -27.04 -4.40 4.29
N PHE A 275 -26.31 -4.60 3.19
CA PHE A 275 -26.88 -4.35 1.87
C PHE A 275 -28.01 -5.32 1.53
N PHE A 276 -28.07 -6.53 2.12
CA PHE A 276 -29.19 -7.46 1.89
C PHE A 276 -30.50 -6.89 2.42
N ASP A 277 -30.47 -6.34 3.63
CA ASP A 277 -31.63 -5.66 4.23
C ASP A 277 -32.04 -4.43 3.42
N VAL A 278 -31.06 -3.65 2.95
CA VAL A 278 -31.33 -2.47 2.09
C VAL A 278 -32.00 -2.91 0.78
N ALA A 279 -31.48 -3.94 0.11
CA ALA A 279 -32.07 -4.44 -1.13
C ALA A 279 -33.47 -5.04 -0.93
N ALA A 280 -33.70 -5.73 0.20
CA ALA A 280 -35.01 -6.27 0.55
C ALA A 280 -36.05 -5.15 0.80
N GLN A 281 -35.65 -4.07 1.48
CA GLN A 281 -36.51 -2.90 1.69
C GLN A 281 -36.85 -2.18 0.39
N LEU A 282 -35.88 -2.07 -0.54
CA LEU A 282 -36.10 -1.46 -1.85
C LEU A 282 -37.04 -2.28 -2.75
N LEU A 283 -37.08 -3.61 -2.61
CA LEU A 283 -38.02 -4.48 -3.32
C LEU A 283 -39.47 -4.35 -2.84
N VAL A 284 -39.67 -3.98 -1.56
CA VAL A 284 -41.00 -3.85 -0.93
C VAL A 284 -41.53 -2.41 -1.01
N SER A 285 -40.68 -1.45 -1.38
CA SER A 285 -41.03 -0.03 -1.46
C SER A 285 -41.91 0.28 -2.69
N PRO A 286 -42.89 1.19 -2.56
CA PRO A 286 -43.76 1.55 -3.67
C PRO A 286 -42.97 2.23 -4.81
N PRO A 287 -43.40 2.05 -6.07
CA PRO A 287 -42.62 2.41 -7.27
C PRO A 287 -42.26 3.91 -7.37
N ASP A 288 -43.00 4.79 -6.70
CA ASP A 288 -42.79 6.25 -6.74
C ASP A 288 -41.89 6.79 -5.61
N SER A 289 -41.46 5.96 -4.65
CA SER A 289 -40.65 6.40 -3.50
C SER A 289 -39.15 6.12 -3.63
N VAL A 290 -38.71 5.48 -4.71
CA VAL A 290 -37.32 5.04 -4.91
C VAL A 290 -36.79 5.54 -6.26
N PRO A 291 -35.60 6.19 -6.29
CA PRO A 291 -34.96 6.54 -7.56
C PRO A 291 -34.64 5.28 -8.36
N HIS A 292 -35.10 5.23 -9.61
CA HIS A 292 -34.84 4.14 -10.52
C HIS A 292 -33.69 4.49 -11.48
N PRO A 293 -32.77 3.56 -11.77
CA PRO A 293 -32.67 2.20 -11.22
C PRO A 293 -32.16 2.16 -9.76
N PRO A 294 -32.55 1.16 -8.96
CA PRO A 294 -32.12 1.05 -7.57
C PRO A 294 -30.61 0.83 -7.48
N HIS A 295 -29.96 1.60 -6.61
CA HIS A 295 -28.52 1.52 -6.36
C HIS A 295 -28.08 0.25 -5.62
N THR A 296 -29.02 -0.43 -4.95
CA THR A 296 -28.76 -1.69 -4.25
C THR A 296 -29.77 -2.72 -4.71
N PHE A 297 -29.30 -3.87 -5.21
CA PHE A 297 -30.18 -4.95 -5.65
C PHE A 297 -29.54 -6.32 -5.42
N ILE A 298 -30.40 -7.35 -5.34
CA ILE A 298 -29.98 -8.74 -5.16
C ILE A 298 -29.93 -9.42 -6.53
N ALA A 299 -28.77 -10.01 -6.85
CA ALA A 299 -28.59 -10.92 -7.96
C ALA A 299 -28.31 -12.32 -7.39
N ARG A 300 -29.32 -13.20 -7.47
CA ARG A 300 -29.28 -14.56 -6.88
C ARG A 300 -28.99 -14.53 -5.37
N SER A 301 -27.76 -14.85 -4.96
CA SER A 301 -27.32 -14.92 -3.56
C SER A 301 -26.33 -13.80 -3.20
N THR A 302 -26.12 -12.84 -4.09
CA THR A 302 -25.17 -11.74 -3.90
C THR A 302 -25.91 -10.41 -3.95
N THR A 303 -25.63 -9.54 -2.99
CA THR A 303 -26.11 -8.16 -3.03
C THR A 303 -25.07 -7.26 -3.66
N ILE A 304 -25.50 -6.41 -4.59
CA ILE A 304 -24.67 -5.47 -5.33
C ILE A 304 -25.11 -4.06 -4.95
N HIS A 305 -24.16 -3.22 -4.53
CA HIS A 305 -24.37 -1.79 -4.24
C HIS A 305 -23.51 -0.93 -5.18
N LEU A 306 -24.14 0.01 -5.88
CA LEU A 306 -23.51 0.93 -6.83
C LEU A 306 -23.31 2.30 -6.18
N ASN A 307 -22.05 2.66 -5.91
CA ASN A 307 -21.66 3.94 -5.30
C ASN A 307 -21.79 5.17 -6.23
N TYR A 308 -22.28 5.00 -7.46
CA TYR A 308 -22.29 6.03 -8.49
C TYR A 308 -23.72 6.32 -8.98
N ASN A 309 -24.05 7.58 -9.28
CA ASN A 309 -25.30 7.97 -9.95
C ASN A 309 -25.19 7.64 -11.45
N PRO A 310 -25.89 6.62 -11.97
CA PRO A 310 -25.98 6.47 -13.41
C PRO A 310 -26.71 7.69 -13.96
N VAL A 311 -26.06 8.45 -14.84
CA VAL A 311 -26.70 9.54 -15.57
C VAL A 311 -27.79 8.89 -16.44
N GLU A 312 -29.04 9.33 -16.28
CA GLU A 312 -30.15 8.98 -17.17
C GLU A 312 -29.85 9.52 -18.57
N ALA A 313 -29.09 8.77 -19.35
CA ALA A 313 -28.87 9.04 -20.76
C ALA A 313 -29.00 7.73 -21.51
N CYS A 314 -30.25 7.31 -21.72
CA CYS A 314 -30.68 6.43 -22.81
C CYS A 314 -32.21 6.44 -22.85
N THR A 315 -32.79 7.49 -23.43
CA THR A 315 -34.10 7.37 -24.09
C THR A 315 -33.84 6.90 -25.52
N TYR A 316 -34.57 5.85 -25.93
CA TYR A 316 -34.56 5.22 -27.26
C TYR A 316 -34.59 6.21 -28.43
#